data_AF-A0A831WZ75-F1
#
_entry.id   AF-A0A831WZ75-F1
#
_cell.length_a   1.000
_cell.length_b   1.000
_cell.length_c   1.000
_cell.angle_alpha   90.00
_cell.angle_beta   90.00
_cell.angle_gamma   90.00
#
_symmetry.space_group_name_H-M   'P 1'
#
loop_
_entity.id
_entity.type
_entity.pdbx_description
1 polymer ?
#
loop_
_entity_poly.entity_id
_entity_poly.type
_entity_poly.pdbx_seq_one_letter_code
_entity_poly.pdbx_strand_id
1 'polypeptide(L)'
;MNSVRKKRANDDVSVRHRLLLLRRDHPDARVQTELVELDRERGFALFRASIEIPGGGSATAYGSETEGDFRDYIEKAETKALGRALRALGYSDEGTEDASPATDKQRNAIASLCARYQIDPAALVAARDVQTREQASHLIDLLQHAHEPVRSGDAAMGYLAQVADRFELTLAALEQELRAAGRLRGDWSSLRKADVLWAEARAYQLASK
;
A
#
# COMPACT_ATOMS: atom_id res chain seq x y z
N MET A 1 -16.13 -8.82 17.59
CA MET A 1 -16.52 -7.42 17.85
C MET A 1 -15.37 -6.47 18.25
N ASN A 2 -14.09 -6.90 18.33
CA ASN A 2 -12.98 -6.04 18.82
C ASN A 2 -12.06 -5.40 17.75
N SER A 3 -12.24 -5.66 16.45
CA SER A 3 -11.30 -5.19 15.41
C SER A 3 -11.49 -3.72 15.02
N VAL A 4 -12.72 -3.18 15.09
CA VAL A 4 -13.05 -1.80 14.69
C VAL A 4 -12.43 -0.75 15.63
N ARG A 5 -12.30 -1.07 16.93
CA ARG A 5 -11.69 -0.15 17.92
C ARG A 5 -10.19 0.03 17.74
N LYS A 6 -9.47 -1.00 17.27
CA LYS A 6 -8.01 -0.99 17.14
C LYS A 6 -7.52 -0.09 15.99
N LYS A 7 -8.30 -0.04 14.90
CA LYS A 7 -8.03 0.74 13.68
C LYS A 7 -8.19 2.25 13.88
N ARG A 8 -9.17 2.68 14.70
CA ARG A 8 -9.41 4.10 15.01
C ARG A 8 -8.25 4.77 15.74
N ALA A 9 -7.60 4.04 16.65
CA ALA A 9 -6.52 4.59 17.45
C ALA A 9 -5.27 4.92 16.61
N ASN A 10 -4.96 4.16 15.56
CA ASN A 10 -3.64 4.28 14.92
C ASN A 10 -3.51 5.48 13.98
N ASP A 11 -4.52 5.77 13.15
CA ASP A 11 -4.50 6.96 12.26
C ASP A 11 -4.52 8.26 13.08
N ASP A 12 -5.34 8.27 14.14
CA ASP A 12 -5.47 9.36 15.09
C ASP A 12 -4.17 9.56 15.88
N VAL A 13 -3.49 8.48 16.26
CA VAL A 13 -2.15 8.52 16.88
C VAL A 13 -1.10 9.09 15.91
N SER A 14 -1.14 8.77 14.62
CA SER A 14 -0.18 9.30 13.63
C SER A 14 -0.34 10.82 13.40
N VAL A 15 -1.58 11.30 13.19
CA VAL A 15 -1.83 12.73 12.97
C VAL A 15 -1.62 13.53 14.25
N ARG A 16 -2.02 13.00 15.41
CA ARG A 16 -1.71 13.61 16.72
C ARG A 16 -0.21 13.70 16.96
N HIS A 17 0.54 12.64 16.63
CA HIS A 17 2.00 12.65 16.76
C HIS A 17 2.63 13.73 15.89
N ARG A 18 2.22 13.84 14.61
CA ARG A 18 2.71 14.89 13.69
C ARG A 18 2.34 16.30 14.14
N LEU A 19 1.13 16.49 14.67
CA LEU A 19 0.73 17.76 15.27
C LEU A 19 1.60 18.09 16.49
N LEU A 20 1.93 17.11 17.33
CA LEU A 20 2.83 17.31 18.46
C LEU A 20 4.23 17.71 17.99
N LEU A 21 4.76 17.05 16.95
CA LEU A 21 6.05 17.42 16.34
C LEU A 21 6.01 18.83 15.76
N LEU A 22 4.97 19.17 14.97
CA LEU A 22 4.77 20.53 14.44
C LEU A 22 4.73 21.55 15.57
N ARG A 23 4.00 21.28 16.66
CA ARG A 23 3.89 22.21 17.80
C ARG A 23 5.17 22.32 18.61
N ARG A 24 6.00 21.28 18.63
CA ARG A 24 7.33 21.31 19.25
C ARG A 24 8.29 22.16 18.43
N ASP A 25 8.28 22.01 17.11
CA ASP A 25 9.26 22.63 16.22
C ASP A 25 8.83 24.05 15.81
N HIS A 26 7.52 24.28 15.62
CA HIS A 26 6.90 25.55 15.25
C HIS A 26 5.63 25.80 16.09
N PRO A 27 5.77 26.25 17.36
CA PRO A 27 4.63 26.47 18.25
C PRO A 27 3.64 27.51 17.71
N ASP A 28 4.13 28.45 16.89
CA ASP A 28 3.39 29.53 16.25
C ASP A 28 2.72 29.14 14.93
N ALA A 29 2.88 27.90 14.47
CA ALA A 29 2.21 27.40 13.27
C ALA A 29 0.68 27.53 13.38
N ARG A 30 0.05 28.02 12.31
CA ARG A 30 -1.40 28.13 12.17
C ARG A 30 -1.91 26.89 11.44
N VAL A 31 -2.87 26.21 12.05
CA VAL A 31 -3.52 25.02 11.48
C VAL A 31 -5.01 25.33 11.39
N GLN A 32 -5.58 25.19 10.20
CA GLN A 32 -6.99 25.43 9.94
C GLN A 32 -7.57 24.26 9.14
N THR A 33 -8.72 23.76 9.57
CA THR A 33 -9.53 22.80 8.82
C THR A 33 -10.87 23.43 8.46
N GLU A 34 -11.39 23.07 7.29
CA GLU A 34 -12.62 23.62 6.74
C GLU A 34 -13.43 22.48 6.10
N LEU A 35 -14.70 22.36 6.48
CA LEU A 35 -15.64 21.49 5.79
C LEU A 35 -16.03 22.16 4.47
N VAL A 36 -15.62 21.58 3.35
CA VAL A 36 -15.84 22.11 2.00
C VAL A 36 -17.17 21.63 1.45
N GLU A 37 -17.47 20.34 1.64
CA GLU A 37 -18.69 19.73 1.13
C GLU A 37 -19.17 18.64 2.10
N LEU A 38 -20.48 18.59 2.33
CA LEU A 38 -21.14 17.53 3.07
C LEU A 38 -22.45 17.15 2.37
N ASP A 39 -22.47 15.95 1.79
CA ASP A 39 -23.67 15.34 1.25
C ASP A 39 -24.10 14.19 2.16
N ARG A 40 -25.13 14.42 2.98
CA ARG A 40 -25.61 13.42 3.93
C ARG A 40 -26.39 12.29 3.27
N GLU A 41 -27.00 12.53 2.12
CA GLU A 41 -27.78 11.51 1.40
C GLU A 41 -26.86 10.51 0.71
N ARG A 42 -25.75 11.00 0.14
CA ARG A 42 -24.69 10.17 -0.44
C ARG A 42 -23.68 9.68 0.59
N GLY A 43 -23.78 10.18 1.82
CA GLY A 43 -22.83 9.93 2.90
C GLY A 43 -21.42 10.33 2.48
N PHE A 44 -21.19 11.54 1.99
CA PHE A 44 -19.89 12.03 1.51
C PHE A 44 -19.47 13.29 2.27
N ALA A 45 -18.20 13.37 2.66
CA ALA A 45 -17.60 14.57 3.24
C ALA A 45 -16.28 14.90 2.55
N LEU A 46 -16.05 16.19 2.33
CA LEU A 46 -14.80 16.76 1.84
C LEU A 46 -14.33 17.85 2.80
N PHE A 47 -13.10 17.73 3.27
CA PHE A 47 -12.42 18.73 4.07
C PHE A 47 -11.19 19.27 3.35
N ARG A 48 -10.88 20.52 3.66
CA ARG A 48 -9.62 21.19 3.37
C ARG A 48 -8.87 21.42 4.66
N ALA A 49 -7.57 21.19 4.66
CA ALA A 49 -6.68 21.58 5.75
C ALA A 49 -5.60 22.51 5.19
N SER A 50 -5.33 23.61 5.88
CA SER A 50 -4.27 24.57 5.58
C SER A 50 -3.38 24.75 6.81
N ILE A 51 -2.07 24.67 6.60
CA ILE A 51 -1.05 24.86 7.64
C ILE A 51 -0.07 25.91 7.16
N GLU A 52 0.20 26.89 8.01
CA GLU A 52 1.15 27.98 7.77
C GLU A 52 2.15 28.04 8.93
N ILE A 53 3.44 27.98 8.63
CA ILE A 53 4.52 28.21 9.59
C ILE A 53 5.04 29.63 9.36
N PRO A 54 4.88 30.58 10.29
CA PRO A 54 5.39 31.94 10.12
C PRO A 54 6.90 31.96 9.81
N GLY A 55 7.29 32.63 8.72
CA GLY A 55 8.69 32.66 8.27
C GLY A 55 9.21 31.33 7.70
N GLY A 56 8.35 30.32 7.59
CA GLY A 56 8.65 29.01 7.02
C GLY A 56 7.80 28.71 5.78
N GLY A 57 7.37 27.45 5.66
CA GLY A 57 6.52 26.97 4.57
C GLY A 57 5.03 26.98 4.90
N SER A 58 4.21 26.75 3.89
CA SER A 58 2.78 26.51 4.03
C SER A 58 2.34 25.34 3.16
N ALA A 59 1.35 24.58 3.61
CA ALA A 59 0.71 23.53 2.82
C ALA A 59 -0.80 23.60 2.91
N THR A 60 -1.46 23.19 1.84
CA THR A 60 -2.91 22.96 1.82
C THR A 60 -3.17 21.59 1.21
N ALA A 61 -4.08 20.84 1.80
CA ALA A 61 -4.49 19.54 1.29
C ALA A 61 -5.98 19.30 1.49
N TYR A 62 -6.53 18.37 0.71
CA TYR A 62 -7.90 17.95 0.78
C TYR A 62 -8.01 16.47 1.17
N GLY A 63 -9.06 16.14 1.91
CA GLY A 63 -9.38 14.79 2.34
C GLY A 63 -10.87 14.55 2.20
N SER A 64 -11.23 13.43 1.58
CA SER A 64 -12.62 13.01 1.45
C SER A 64 -12.81 11.58 1.92
N GLU A 65 -14.03 11.29 2.37
CA GLU A 65 -14.48 9.97 2.77
C GLU A 65 -15.97 9.80 2.47
N THR A 66 -16.39 8.54 2.39
CA THR A 66 -17.81 8.18 2.34
C THR A 66 -18.24 7.35 3.55
N GLU A 67 -19.54 7.36 3.87
CA GLU A 67 -20.15 6.53 4.93
C GLU A 67 -19.93 5.04 4.68
N GLY A 68 -19.88 4.65 3.39
CA GLY A 68 -19.55 3.29 2.97
C GLY A 68 -18.11 2.87 3.32
N ASP A 69 -17.18 3.82 3.43
CA ASP A 69 -15.81 3.57 3.86
C ASP A 69 -15.70 3.55 5.39
N PHE A 70 -16.33 4.51 6.07
CA PHE A 70 -16.28 4.68 7.53
C PHE A 70 -17.60 5.23 8.09
N ARG A 71 -18.06 4.70 9.22
CA ARG A 71 -19.24 5.24 9.92
C ARG A 71 -19.01 6.66 10.45
N ASP A 72 -17.75 7.00 10.71
CA ASP A 72 -17.20 8.30 11.13
C ASP A 72 -16.50 9.01 9.96
N TYR A 73 -17.12 9.01 8.78
CA TYR A 73 -16.53 9.54 7.53
C TYR A 73 -16.22 11.04 7.59
N ILE A 74 -16.99 11.83 8.34
CA ILE A 74 -16.78 13.28 8.47
C ILE A 74 -15.45 13.54 9.18
N GLU A 75 -15.25 12.96 10.36
CA GLU A 75 -14.02 13.10 11.16
C GLU A 75 -12.81 12.48 10.44
N LYS A 76 -13.03 11.40 9.70
CA LYS A 76 -11.99 10.76 8.90
C LYS A 76 -11.56 11.61 7.70
N ALA A 77 -12.49 12.27 7.02
CA ALA A 77 -12.18 13.20 5.93
C ALA A 77 -11.32 14.37 6.44
N GLU A 78 -11.67 14.95 7.58
CA GLU A 78 -10.87 15.99 8.25
C GLU A 78 -9.46 15.49 8.60
N THR A 79 -9.38 14.35 9.28
CA THR A 79 -8.10 13.73 9.68
C THR A 79 -7.20 13.46 8.48
N LYS A 80 -7.78 12.98 7.37
CA LYS A 80 -7.08 12.72 6.11
C LYS A 80 -6.55 14.02 5.48
N ALA A 81 -7.36 15.08 5.43
CA ALA A 81 -6.93 16.37 4.92
C ALA A 81 -5.75 16.92 5.71
N LEU A 82 -5.85 16.89 7.04
CA LEU A 82 -4.82 17.37 7.96
C LEU A 82 -3.52 16.57 7.86
N GLY A 83 -3.62 15.23 7.82
CA GLY A 83 -2.46 14.34 7.67
C GLY A 83 -1.69 14.58 6.37
N ARG A 84 -2.39 14.87 5.27
CA ARG A 84 -1.78 15.20 3.97
C ARG A 84 -1.08 16.56 3.99
N ALA A 85 -1.66 17.57 4.63
CA ALA A 85 -1.04 18.89 4.77
C ALA A 85 0.24 18.82 5.63
N LEU A 86 0.21 18.05 6.73
CA LEU A 86 1.39 17.79 7.57
C LEU A 86 2.51 17.08 6.78
N ARG A 87 2.19 16.04 6.02
CA ARG A 87 3.15 15.32 5.16
C ARG A 87 3.81 16.25 4.15
N ALA A 88 3.02 17.14 3.53
CA ALA A 88 3.54 18.12 2.58
C ALA A 88 4.54 19.12 3.19
N LEU A 89 4.44 19.39 4.49
CA LEU A 89 5.41 20.20 5.25
C LEU A 89 6.60 19.39 5.79
N GLY A 90 6.72 18.12 5.42
CA GLY A 90 7.81 17.24 5.89
C GLY A 90 7.52 16.55 7.23
N TYR A 91 6.35 16.74 7.83
CA TYR A 91 5.90 15.97 9.00
C TYR A 91 5.30 14.63 8.54
N SER A 92 6.15 13.82 7.92
CA SER A 92 5.85 12.43 7.56
C SER A 92 6.26 11.53 8.72
N ASP A 93 5.43 10.57 9.11
CA ASP A 93 6.00 9.32 9.61
C ASP A 93 6.35 8.52 8.37
N GLU A 94 7.57 8.03 8.25
CA GLU A 94 8.05 7.21 7.12
C GLU A 94 7.35 5.83 7.01
N GLY A 95 6.09 5.69 7.44
CA GLY A 95 5.40 4.40 7.50
C GLY A 95 3.89 4.44 7.69
N THR A 96 3.18 5.54 7.41
CA THR A 96 1.70 5.54 7.47
C THR A 96 1.06 5.96 6.13
N GLU A 97 1.34 5.18 5.10
CA GLU A 97 0.35 4.99 4.03
C GLU A 97 -0.74 4.08 4.58
N ASP A 98 -2.01 4.46 4.35
CA ASP A 98 -3.24 3.92 4.93
C ASP A 98 -3.07 2.53 5.59
N ALA A 99 -2.74 2.49 6.89
CA ALA A 99 -2.52 1.26 7.68
C ALA A 99 -3.82 0.43 7.88
N SER A 100 -4.87 0.80 7.16
CA SER A 100 -6.10 0.03 7.06
C SER A 100 -5.78 -1.38 6.59
N PRO A 101 -6.13 -2.44 7.34
CA PRO A 101 -5.93 -3.80 6.87
C PRO A 101 -6.74 -4.04 5.60
N ALA A 102 -6.21 -4.88 4.70
CA ALA A 102 -6.93 -5.31 3.50
C ALA A 102 -8.37 -5.74 3.82
N THR A 103 -9.31 -5.43 2.93
CA THR A 103 -10.72 -5.85 3.07
C THR A 103 -10.91 -7.31 2.66
N ASP A 104 -12.00 -7.96 3.09
CA ASP A 104 -12.35 -9.31 2.60
C ASP A 104 -12.53 -9.34 1.09
N LYS A 105 -13.12 -8.28 0.51
CA LYS A 105 -13.25 -8.12 -0.95
C LYS A 105 -11.88 -8.14 -1.64
N GLN A 106 -10.90 -7.42 -1.10
CA GLN A 106 -9.54 -7.39 -1.65
C GLN A 106 -8.82 -8.73 -1.48
N ARG A 107 -8.93 -9.37 -0.30
CA ARG A 107 -8.39 -10.73 -0.08
C ARG A 107 -8.95 -11.74 -1.08
N ASN A 108 -10.27 -11.72 -1.28
CA ASN A 108 -10.95 -12.60 -2.23
C ASN A 108 -10.55 -12.32 -3.69
N ALA A 109 -10.33 -11.05 -4.03
CA ALA A 109 -9.84 -10.65 -5.35
C ALA A 109 -8.41 -11.16 -5.60
N ILE A 110 -7.50 -10.99 -4.63
CA ILE A 110 -6.13 -11.51 -4.70
C ILE A 110 -6.16 -13.03 -4.87
N ALA A 111 -6.91 -13.76 -4.04
CA ALA A 111 -7.02 -15.21 -4.14
C ALA A 111 -7.53 -15.66 -5.52
N SER A 112 -8.60 -15.02 -6.02
CA SER A 112 -9.17 -15.31 -7.33
C SER A 112 -8.20 -15.03 -8.49
N LEU A 113 -7.42 -13.95 -8.41
CA LEU A 113 -6.44 -13.60 -9.45
C LEU A 113 -5.22 -14.51 -9.40
N CYS A 114 -4.68 -14.79 -8.21
CA CYS A 114 -3.57 -15.73 -8.03
C CYS A 114 -3.92 -17.13 -8.57
N ALA A 115 -5.15 -17.60 -8.35
CA ALA A 115 -5.62 -18.88 -8.87
C ALA A 115 -5.52 -18.99 -10.40
N ARG A 116 -5.78 -17.90 -11.15
CA ARG A 116 -5.68 -17.87 -12.62
C ARG A 116 -4.27 -18.17 -13.13
N TYR A 117 -3.26 -17.79 -12.34
CA TYR A 117 -1.86 -17.94 -12.69
C TYR A 117 -1.16 -19.02 -11.89
N GLN A 118 -1.89 -19.85 -11.14
CA GLN A 118 -1.35 -20.91 -10.28
C GLN A 118 -0.30 -20.38 -9.29
N ILE A 119 -0.57 -19.22 -8.70
CA ILE A 119 0.24 -18.60 -7.66
C ILE A 119 -0.41 -18.91 -6.30
N ASP A 120 0.39 -19.26 -5.30
CA ASP A 120 -0.09 -19.38 -3.93
C ASP A 120 -0.36 -17.97 -3.36
N PRO A 121 -1.62 -17.61 -3.07
CA PRO A 121 -1.96 -16.26 -2.62
C PRO A 121 -1.40 -15.94 -1.23
N ALA A 122 -1.30 -16.92 -0.33
CA ALA A 122 -0.78 -16.70 1.01
C ALA A 122 0.74 -16.44 0.95
N ALA A 123 1.46 -17.23 0.15
CA ALA A 123 2.89 -17.03 -0.06
C ALA A 123 3.19 -15.70 -0.75
N LEU A 124 2.42 -15.29 -1.77
CA LEU A 124 2.64 -14.01 -2.45
C LEU A 124 2.35 -12.81 -1.54
N VAL A 125 1.27 -12.88 -0.77
CA VAL A 125 0.91 -11.85 0.22
C VAL A 125 2.00 -11.71 1.27
N ALA A 126 2.52 -12.82 1.79
CA ALA A 126 3.60 -12.83 2.77
C ALA A 126 4.94 -12.34 2.17
N ALA A 127 5.28 -12.79 0.95
CA ALA A 127 6.51 -12.40 0.27
C ALA A 127 6.60 -10.87 0.03
N ARG A 128 5.45 -10.22 -0.14
CA ARG A 128 5.34 -8.77 -0.37
C ARG A 128 4.96 -7.98 0.87
N ASP A 129 4.86 -8.63 2.02
CA ASP A 129 4.39 -8.05 3.28
C ASP A 129 3.13 -7.19 3.10
N VAL A 130 2.12 -7.75 2.42
CA VAL A 130 0.87 -7.05 2.12
C VAL A 130 -0.02 -7.06 3.36
N GLN A 131 0.05 -5.97 4.11
CA GLN A 131 -0.70 -5.75 5.34
C GLN A 131 -1.86 -4.76 5.15
N THR A 132 -1.72 -3.81 4.22
CA THR A 132 -2.64 -2.67 4.08
C THR A 132 -3.59 -2.77 2.88
N ARG A 133 -4.66 -1.95 2.88
CA ARG A 133 -5.61 -1.79 1.76
C ARG A 133 -4.89 -1.28 0.52
N GLU A 134 -3.94 -0.37 0.67
CA GLU A 134 -3.20 0.22 -0.45
C GLU A 134 -2.26 -0.81 -1.07
N GLN A 135 -1.47 -1.51 -0.24
CA GLN A 135 -0.64 -2.63 -0.70
C GLN A 135 -1.49 -3.71 -1.39
N ALA A 136 -2.66 -4.02 -0.84
CA ALA A 136 -3.58 -4.97 -1.46
C ALA A 136 -4.15 -4.47 -2.80
N SER A 137 -4.51 -3.19 -2.91
CA SER A 137 -4.97 -2.60 -4.17
C SER A 137 -3.86 -2.60 -5.23
N HIS A 138 -2.64 -2.23 -4.86
CA HIS A 138 -1.49 -2.29 -5.77
C HIS A 138 -1.20 -3.72 -6.22
N LEU A 139 -1.27 -4.71 -5.31
CA LEU A 139 -1.11 -6.11 -5.68
C LEU A 139 -2.21 -6.59 -6.64
N ILE A 140 -3.47 -6.17 -6.43
CA ILE A 140 -4.58 -6.48 -7.33
C ILE A 140 -4.31 -5.92 -8.73
N ASP A 141 -3.86 -4.66 -8.83
CA ASP A 141 -3.54 -4.04 -10.11
C ASP A 141 -2.41 -4.77 -10.85
N LEU A 142 -1.34 -5.15 -10.15
CA LEU A 142 -0.26 -5.96 -10.72
C LEU A 142 -0.78 -7.32 -11.21
N LEU A 143 -1.64 -7.97 -10.45
CA LEU A 143 -2.23 -9.26 -10.79
C LEU A 143 -3.20 -9.18 -11.99
N GLN A 144 -3.92 -8.06 -12.15
CA GLN A 144 -4.80 -7.84 -13.31
C GLN A 144 -3.99 -7.76 -14.62
N HIS A 145 -2.80 -7.17 -14.58
CA HIS A 145 -1.90 -7.05 -15.73
C HIS A 145 -0.86 -8.18 -15.81
N ALA A 146 -0.97 -9.23 -14.98
CA ALA A 146 0.06 -10.27 -14.87
C ALA A 146 0.19 -11.15 -16.13
N HIS A 147 -0.80 -11.16 -17.02
CA HIS A 147 -0.74 -11.86 -18.30
C HIS A 147 0.26 -11.24 -19.28
N GLU A 148 0.61 -9.97 -19.11
CA GLU A 148 1.52 -9.24 -20.00
C GLU A 148 2.96 -9.76 -19.91
N PRO A 149 3.73 -9.68 -21.01
CA PRO A 149 5.15 -10.00 -20.99
C PRO A 149 5.92 -9.04 -20.06
N VAL A 150 7.06 -9.51 -19.55
CA VAL A 150 8.01 -8.63 -18.88
C VAL A 150 8.55 -7.59 -19.86
N ARG A 151 8.97 -6.42 -19.35
CA ARG A 151 9.50 -5.33 -20.18
C ARG A 151 10.75 -5.74 -20.96
N SER A 152 11.64 -6.48 -20.31
CA SER A 152 12.84 -7.08 -20.89
C SER A 152 13.35 -8.22 -20.02
N GLY A 153 14.17 -9.10 -20.59
CA GLY A 153 14.83 -10.17 -19.84
C GLY A 153 15.72 -9.63 -18.73
N ASP A 154 16.52 -8.59 -19.01
CA ASP A 154 17.40 -7.96 -18.01
C ASP A 154 16.63 -7.38 -16.82
N ALA A 155 15.47 -6.74 -17.08
CA ALA A 155 14.63 -6.21 -16.02
C ALA A 155 14.04 -7.34 -15.14
N ALA A 156 13.63 -8.45 -15.77
CA ALA A 156 13.15 -9.62 -15.04
C ALA A 156 14.26 -10.26 -14.20
N MET A 157 15.46 -10.41 -14.76
CA MET A 157 16.63 -10.92 -14.04
C MET A 157 17.00 -10.03 -12.87
N GLY A 158 17.11 -8.71 -13.07
CA GLY A 158 17.46 -7.76 -12.02
C GLY A 158 16.46 -7.79 -10.88
N TYR A 159 15.16 -7.85 -11.19
CA TYR A 159 14.12 -7.98 -10.18
C TYR A 159 14.20 -9.32 -9.43
N LEU A 160 14.32 -10.45 -10.15
CA LEU A 160 14.38 -11.76 -9.53
C LEU A 160 15.67 -11.98 -8.72
N ALA A 161 16.77 -11.32 -9.08
CA ALA A 161 17.98 -11.30 -8.28
C ALA A 161 17.75 -10.60 -6.93
N GLN A 162 17.05 -9.46 -6.92
CA GLN A 162 16.66 -8.78 -5.67
C GLN A 162 15.71 -9.64 -4.82
N VAL A 163 14.77 -10.33 -5.46
CA VAL A 163 13.88 -11.28 -4.77
C VAL A 163 14.67 -12.42 -4.17
N ALA A 164 15.62 -13.01 -4.91
CA ALA A 164 16.46 -14.09 -4.42
C ALA A 164 17.27 -13.64 -3.20
N ASP A 165 17.95 -12.49 -3.30
CA ASP A 165 18.73 -11.90 -2.21
C ASP A 165 17.90 -11.66 -0.95
N ARG A 166 16.70 -11.08 -1.10
CA ARG A 166 15.75 -10.84 0.00
C ARG A 166 15.38 -12.11 0.78
N PHE A 167 15.40 -13.27 0.12
CA PHE A 167 15.06 -14.57 0.72
C PHE A 167 16.28 -15.48 0.92
N GLU A 168 17.50 -14.93 0.86
CA GLU A 168 18.75 -15.69 1.01
C GLU A 168 18.89 -16.86 0.01
N LEU A 169 18.33 -16.68 -1.19
CA LEU A 169 18.42 -17.62 -2.31
C LEU A 169 19.34 -17.09 -3.40
N THR A 170 19.69 -17.95 -4.35
CA THR A 170 20.41 -17.54 -5.56
C THR A 170 19.44 -17.36 -6.72
N LEU A 171 19.77 -16.48 -7.67
CA LEU A 171 19.01 -16.34 -8.91
C LEU A 171 18.93 -17.67 -9.68
N ALA A 172 20.00 -18.47 -9.66
CA ALA A 172 20.05 -19.78 -10.29
C ALA A 172 19.04 -20.77 -9.66
N ALA A 173 18.83 -20.72 -8.34
CA ALA A 173 17.81 -21.54 -7.68
C ALA A 173 16.40 -21.16 -8.14
N LEU A 174 16.09 -19.86 -8.23
CA LEU A 174 14.80 -19.41 -8.76
C LEU A 174 14.62 -19.75 -10.24
N GLU A 175 15.69 -19.67 -11.04
CA GLU A 175 15.67 -20.09 -12.44
C GLU A 175 15.31 -21.58 -12.55
N GLN A 176 15.93 -22.43 -11.73
CA GLN A 176 15.66 -23.87 -11.71
C GLN A 176 14.18 -24.15 -11.38
N GLU A 177 13.61 -23.46 -10.39
CA GLU A 177 12.19 -23.59 -10.04
C GLU A 177 11.26 -23.13 -11.18
N LEU A 178 11.58 -22.01 -11.83
CA LEU A 178 10.81 -21.50 -12.97
C LEU A 178 10.84 -22.47 -14.15
N ARG A 179 12.00 -23.09 -14.43
CA ARG A 179 12.14 -24.10 -15.48
C ARG A 179 11.40 -25.38 -15.12
N ALA A 180 11.53 -25.85 -13.88
CA ALA A 180 10.83 -27.04 -13.38
C ALA A 180 9.30 -26.89 -13.45
N ALA A 181 8.78 -25.69 -13.18
CA ALA A 181 7.37 -25.36 -13.34
C ALA A 181 6.94 -25.12 -14.80
N GLY A 182 7.85 -25.22 -15.77
CA GLY A 182 7.58 -25.00 -17.19
C GLY A 182 7.22 -23.56 -17.56
N ARG A 183 7.59 -22.59 -16.70
CA ARG A 183 7.31 -21.15 -16.86
C ARG A 183 8.38 -20.42 -17.65
N LEU A 184 9.65 -20.82 -17.49
CA LEU A 184 10.77 -20.30 -18.27
C LEU A 184 11.10 -21.24 -19.43
N ARG A 185 10.56 -20.94 -20.62
CA ARG A 185 10.75 -21.72 -21.85
C ARG A 185 11.69 -20.98 -22.81
N GLY A 186 12.96 -20.87 -22.40
CA GLY A 186 13.98 -20.18 -23.15
C GLY A 186 14.78 -19.23 -22.27
N ASP A 187 14.86 -17.98 -22.70
CA ASP A 187 15.49 -16.88 -21.97
C ASP A 187 14.49 -16.09 -21.11
N TRP A 188 15.03 -15.18 -20.30
CA TRP A 188 14.25 -14.37 -19.37
C TRP A 188 13.24 -13.42 -20.04
N SER A 189 13.38 -13.14 -21.34
CA SER A 189 12.44 -12.30 -22.08
C SER A 189 11.12 -13.01 -22.38
N SER A 190 11.09 -14.35 -22.30
CA SER A 190 9.88 -15.15 -22.50
C SER A 190 8.92 -15.10 -21.31
N LEU A 191 9.33 -14.52 -20.18
CA LEU A 191 8.51 -14.51 -18.96
C LEU A 191 7.35 -13.52 -19.08
N ARG A 192 6.23 -13.85 -18.43
CA ARG A 192 5.17 -12.89 -18.12
C ARG A 192 5.37 -12.34 -16.73
N LYS A 193 4.72 -11.21 -16.45
CA LYS A 193 4.66 -10.64 -15.09
C LYS A 193 4.13 -11.67 -14.08
N ALA A 194 3.20 -12.54 -14.48
CA ALA A 194 2.70 -13.64 -13.66
C ALA A 194 3.79 -14.65 -13.26
N ASP A 195 4.75 -14.92 -14.14
CA ASP A 195 5.82 -15.89 -13.86
C ASP A 195 6.82 -15.31 -12.86
N VAL A 196 7.06 -13.99 -12.92
CA VAL A 196 7.84 -13.25 -11.92
C VAL A 196 7.15 -13.24 -10.55
N LEU A 197 5.86 -12.94 -10.50
CA LEU A 197 5.08 -12.97 -9.24
C LEU A 197 5.01 -14.40 -8.65
N TRP A 198 4.93 -15.41 -9.51
CA TRP A 198 5.00 -16.80 -9.09
C TRP A 198 6.35 -17.13 -8.44
N ALA A 199 7.46 -16.71 -9.06
CA ALA A 199 8.80 -16.93 -8.52
C ALA A 199 9.01 -16.23 -7.17
N GLU A 200 8.42 -15.05 -6.99
CA GLU A 200 8.43 -14.34 -5.71
C GLU A 200 7.70 -15.09 -4.60
N ALA A 201 6.50 -15.61 -4.89
CA ALA A 201 5.78 -16.47 -3.95
C ALA A 201 6.57 -17.76 -3.64
N ARG A 202 7.22 -18.33 -4.66
CA ARG A 202 8.02 -19.54 -4.53
C ARG A 202 9.27 -19.33 -3.67
N ALA A 203 9.93 -18.19 -3.82
CA ALA A 203 11.09 -17.81 -3.01
C ALA A 203 10.74 -17.81 -1.52
N TYR A 204 9.64 -17.17 -1.16
CA TYR A 204 9.14 -17.17 0.23
C TYR A 204 8.86 -18.59 0.75
N GLN A 205 8.23 -19.45 -0.06
CA GLN A 205 7.96 -20.84 0.34
C GLN A 205 9.23 -21.67 0.54
N LEU A 206 10.30 -21.40 -0.22
CA LEU A 206 11.57 -22.09 -0.08
C LEU A 206 12.32 -21.63 1.18
N ALA A 207 12.29 -20.33 1.47
CA ALA A 207 12.89 -19.76 2.68
C ALA A 207 12.12 -20.11 3.97
N SER A 208 10.83 -20.43 3.86
CA SER A 208 9.97 -20.79 5.00
C SER A 208 9.98 -22.29 5.35
N LYS A 209 10.85 -23.09 4.73
CA LYS A 209 11.00 -24.54 4.97
C LYS A 209 12.26 -24.83 5.76
#